data_AF-A0A9E5LKB3-F1
#
_entry.id   AF-A0A9E5LKB3-F1
#
_cell.length_a   1.000
_cell.length_b   1.000
_cell.length_c   1.000
_cell.angle_alpha   90.00
_cell.angle_beta   90.00
_cell.angle_gamma   90.00
#
_symmetry.space_group_name_H-M   'P 1'
#
loop_
_entity.id
_entity.type
_entity.pdbx_description
1 polymer ?
#
loop_
_entity_poly.entity_id
_entity_poly.type
_entity_poly.pdbx_seq_one_letter_code
_entity_poly.pdbx_strand_id
1 'polypeptide(L)' 'MEKEPSKNVLGGDLTPCSMDPVTGFFRNGSCDTCAEDR' A
#
# COMPACT_ATOMS: atom_id res chain seq x y z
N MET A 1 8.80 1.77 -10.85
CA MET A 1 7.75 1.50 -9.84
C MET A 1 6.48 2.22 -10.23
N GLU A 2 5.64 1.52 -10.96
CA GLU A 2 4.25 1.90 -11.18
C GLU A 2 3.42 1.18 -10.11
N LYS A 3 2.65 1.94 -9.34
CA LYS A 3 1.87 1.41 -8.22
C LYS A 3 0.59 0.76 -8.74
N GLU A 4 0.30 -0.46 -8.30
CA GLU A 4 -0.98 -1.11 -8.59
C GLU A 4 -2.16 -0.35 -7.94
N PRO A 5 -3.40 -0.52 -8.42
CA PRO A 5 -4.58 0.09 -7.81
C PRO A 5 -4.74 -0.28 -6.33
N SER A 6 -4.68 0.71 -5.45
CA SER A 6 -4.79 0.57 -4.00
C SER A 6 -6.23 0.31 -3.56
N LYS A 7 -6.70 -0.93 -3.67
CA LYS A 7 -8.02 -1.36 -3.21
C LYS A 7 -7.91 -2.35 -2.06
N ASN A 8 -8.79 -2.22 -1.07
CA ASN A 8 -8.93 -3.19 0.00
C ASN A 8 -9.73 -4.41 -0.46
N VAL A 9 -9.77 -5.46 0.37
CA VAL A 9 -10.46 -6.73 0.05
C VAL A 9 -11.99 -6.60 -0.09
N LEU A 10 -12.57 -5.48 0.32
CA LEU A 10 -14.01 -5.18 0.16
C LEU A 10 -14.30 -4.41 -1.14
N GLY A 11 -13.27 -4.14 -1.96
CA GLY A 11 -13.39 -3.37 -3.21
C GLY A 11 -13.38 -1.85 -3.01
N GLY A 12 -13.27 -1.37 -1.77
CA GLY A 12 -13.12 0.04 -1.44
C GLY A 12 -11.66 0.52 -1.51
N ASP A 13 -11.44 1.79 -1.23
CA ASP A 13 -10.08 2.36 -1.19
C ASP A 13 -9.25 1.74 -0.04
N LEU A 14 -7.97 1.51 -0.30
CA LEU A 14 -7.04 1.04 0.72
C LEU A 14 -6.68 2.19 1.67
N THR A 15 -6.96 2.01 2.95
CA THR A 15 -6.58 2.96 4.00
C THR A 15 -5.12 2.74 4.46
N PRO A 16 -4.46 3.76 5.04
CA PRO A 16 -3.17 3.57 5.68
C PRO A 16 -3.22 2.48 6.76
N CYS A 17 -2.17 1.65 6.81
CA CYS A 17 -1.98 0.57 7.76
C CYS A 17 -1.23 1.05 9.02
N SER A 18 -0.16 1.83 8.85
CA SER A 18 0.60 2.41 9.98
C SER A 18 1.43 3.62 9.55
N MET A 19 1.38 4.68 10.36
CA MET A 19 2.21 5.89 10.19
C MET A 19 3.27 6.05 11.28
N ASP A 20 3.22 5.26 12.35
CA ASP A 20 4.20 5.27 13.43
C ASP A 20 4.40 3.85 14.01
N PRO A 21 5.40 3.08 13.53
CA PRO A 21 6.34 3.44 12.45
C PRO A 21 5.66 3.46 11.07
N VAL A 22 6.22 4.23 10.13
CA VAL A 22 5.73 4.26 8.74
C VAL A 22 5.99 2.91 8.05
N THR A 23 4.93 2.26 7.58
CA THR A 23 4.99 0.97 6.88
C THR A 23 4.84 1.10 5.35
N GLY A 24 4.73 -0.03 4.65
CA GLY A 24 4.52 -0.14 3.20
C GLY A 24 5.82 -0.21 2.41
N PHE A 25 5.82 -0.91 1.27
CA PHE A 25 6.97 -1.00 0.36
C PHE A 25 7.46 0.39 -0.07
N PHE A 26 6.51 1.26 -0.42
CA PHE A 26 6.74 2.66 -0.78
C PHE A 26 6.99 3.60 0.41
N ARG A 27 6.98 3.07 1.65
CA ARG A 27 7.11 3.85 2.89
C ARG A 27 6.16 5.06 2.97
N ASN A 28 4.91 4.84 2.56
CA ASN A 28 3.83 5.81 2.61
C ASN A 28 2.75 5.47 3.65
N GLY A 29 2.98 4.42 4.44
CA GLY A 29 2.06 3.94 5.48
C GLY A 29 0.94 3.03 4.99
N SER A 30 0.81 2.81 3.67
CA SER A 30 -0.18 1.91 3.08
C SER A 30 0.45 0.62 2.59
N CYS A 31 -0.32 -0.46 2.58
CA CYS A 31 0.10 -1.76 2.01
C CYS A 31 -0.02 -1.75 0.47
N ASP A 32 0.46 -0.70 -0.17
CA ASP A 32 0.55 -0.61 -1.62
C ASP A 32 1.66 -1.51 -2.16
N THR A 33 1.48 -2.03 -3.37
CA THR A 33 2.44 -2.94 -4.03
C THR A 33 2.68 -2.57 -5.49
N CYS A 34 3.69 -3.18 -6.10
CA CYS A 34 4.02 -3.10 -7.52
C CYS A 34 4.78 -4.35 -7.96
N ALA A 35 5.07 -4.47 -9.25
CA ALA A 35 5.80 -5.63 -9.79
C ALA A 35 7.21 -5.84 -9.18
N GLU A 36 7.81 -4.78 -8.64
CA GLU A 36 9.11 -4.82 -7.97
C GLU A 36 9.06 -5.30 -6.51
N ASP A 37 7.88 -5.39 -5.87
CA ASP A 37 7.67 -5.85 -4.49
C ASP A 37 7.42 -7.37 -4.44
N ARG A 38 8.46 -8.15 -4.74
CA ARG A 38 8.44 -9.62 -4.79
C ARG A 38 9.17 -10.27 -3.63
#